data_AF-A0A954L2V5-F1
#
_entry.id   AF-A0A954L2V5-F1
#
_cell.length_a   1.000
_cell.length_b   1.000
_cell.length_c   1.000
_cell.angle_alpha   90.00
_cell.angle_beta   90.00
_cell.angle_gamma   90.00
#
_symmetry.space_group_name_H-M   'P 1'
#
loop_
_entity.id
_entity.type
_entity.pdbx_description
1 polymer ?
#
loop_
_entity_poly.entity_id
_entity_poly.type
_entity_poly.pdbx_seq_one_letter_code
_entity_poly.pdbx_strand_id
1 'polypeptide(L)'
;MNKEAERDLLCRFKCAKERRDEIKAELSKAQEEYEQAESQLIEFLESVSAISTAKYSGIGYAQIQKPRLYASCRQENMERLFDFLKDVRREDLIKTTVMPQSLSSFTKECIEEGQEVPEFINYYLKPSVRLYA
;
A
#
# COMPACT_ATOMS: atom_id res chain seq x y z
N MET A 1 8.43 16.19 36.44
CA MET A 1 7.88 15.15 35.55
C MET A 1 8.19 13.80 36.17
N ASN A 2 7.19 12.94 36.33
CA ASN A 2 7.33 11.69 37.07
C ASN A 2 8.09 10.66 36.21
N LYS A 3 9.36 10.39 36.55
CA LYS A 3 10.23 9.44 35.81
C LYS A 3 9.62 8.04 35.70
N GLU A 4 8.77 7.66 36.66
CA GLU A 4 8.03 6.40 36.61
C GLU A 4 6.97 6.38 35.51
N ALA A 5 6.24 7.49 35.34
CA ALA A 5 5.25 7.63 34.27
C ALA A 5 5.91 7.65 32.89
N GLU A 6 7.06 8.31 32.76
CA GLU A 6 7.84 8.30 31.50
C GLU A 6 8.30 6.88 31.14
N ARG A 7 8.82 6.12 32.11
CA ARG A 7 9.24 4.73 31.92
C ARG A 7 8.07 3.84 31.51
N ASP A 8 6.91 3.95 32.16
CA ASP A 8 5.72 3.18 31.82
C ASP A 8 5.25 3.48 30.39
N LEU A 9 5.18 4.76 30.00
CA LEU A 9 4.83 5.16 28.63
C LEU A 9 5.82 4.61 27.60
N LEU A 10 7.12 4.65 27.89
CA LEU A 10 8.15 4.11 26.99
C LEU A 10 8.03 2.58 26.86
N CYS A 11 7.80 1.87 27.96
CA CYS A 11 7.55 0.43 27.94
C CYS A 11 6.31 0.09 27.10
N ARG A 12 5.20 0.80 27.30
CA ARG A 12 3.98 0.59 26.49
C ARG A 12 4.22 0.87 25.02
N PHE A 13 4.92 1.94 24.67
CA PHE A 13 5.24 2.27 23.28
C PHE A 13 6.11 1.18 22.64
N LYS A 14 7.12 0.68 23.35
CA LYS A 14 7.97 -0.41 22.89
C LYS A 14 7.15 -1.69 22.65
N CYS A 15 6.39 -2.13 23.64
CA CYS A 15 5.56 -3.35 23.51
C CYS A 15 4.53 -3.22 22.37
N ALA A 16 3.90 -2.05 22.22
CA ALA A 16 2.96 -1.81 21.12
C ALA A 16 3.64 -1.84 19.75
N LYS A 17 4.86 -1.29 19.63
CA LYS A 17 5.66 -1.35 18.40
C LYS A 17 6.02 -2.79 18.06
N GLU A 18 6.56 -3.54 19.02
CA GLU A 18 6.94 -4.95 18.85
C GLU A 18 5.72 -5.79 18.42
N ARG A 19 4.58 -5.63 19.12
CA ARG A 19 3.35 -6.36 18.77
C ARG A 19 2.84 -6.02 17.37
N ARG A 20 2.90 -4.75 16.97
CA ARG A 20 2.54 -4.33 15.60
C ARG A 20 3.46 -4.99 14.57
N ASP A 21 4.76 -5.02 14.84
CA ASP A 21 5.75 -5.56 13.91
C ASP A 21 5.61 -7.10 13.79
N GLU A 22 5.30 -7.80 14.89
CA GLU A 22 4.92 -9.22 14.90
C GLU A 22 3.69 -9.49 14.04
N ILE A 23 2.58 -8.78 14.28
CA ILE A 23 1.34 -8.96 13.52
C ILE A 23 1.57 -8.67 12.03
N LYS A 24 2.39 -7.67 11.70
CA LYS A 24 2.75 -7.37 10.31
C LYS A 24 3.52 -8.52 9.66
N ALA A 25 4.42 -9.16 10.41
CA ALA A 25 5.16 -10.33 9.92
C ALA A 25 4.23 -11.55 9.75
N GLU A 26 3.34 -11.81 10.70
CA GLU A 26 2.32 -12.86 10.62
C GLU A 26 1.38 -12.64 9.42
N LEU A 27 0.93 -11.40 9.20
CA LEU A 27 0.10 -11.04 8.06
C LEU A 27 0.81 -11.31 6.73
N SER A 28 2.10 -10.97 6.63
CA SER A 28 2.89 -11.26 5.42
C SER A 28 2.95 -12.76 5.15
N LYS A 29 3.20 -13.58 6.17
CA LYS A 29 3.23 -15.04 6.03
C LYS A 29 1.88 -15.62 5.64
N ALA A 30 0.80 -15.17 6.30
CA ALA A 30 -0.55 -15.60 5.97
C ALA A 30 -0.94 -15.22 4.54
N GLN A 31 -0.49 -14.06 4.05
CA GLN A 31 -0.67 -13.63 2.67
C GLN A 31 0.08 -14.54 1.69
N GLU A 32 1.35 -14.88 1.98
CA GLU A 32 2.13 -15.80 1.17
C GLU A 32 1.50 -17.21 1.12
N GLU A 33 1.02 -17.73 2.26
CA GLU A 33 0.31 -19.01 2.34
C GLU A 33 -0.99 -18.99 1.54
N TYR A 34 -1.75 -17.90 1.60
CA TYR A 34 -2.97 -17.70 0.82
C TYR A 34 -2.66 -17.73 -0.70
N GLU A 35 -1.66 -16.96 -1.15
CA GLU A 35 -1.27 -16.88 -2.56
C GLU A 35 -0.73 -18.23 -3.08
N GLN A 36 0.04 -18.95 -2.26
CA GLN A 36 0.51 -20.30 -2.61
C GLN A 36 -0.64 -21.29 -2.74
N ALA A 37 -1.57 -21.30 -1.79
CA ALA A 37 -2.75 -22.17 -1.84
C ALA A 37 -3.65 -21.86 -3.05
N GLU A 38 -3.81 -20.57 -3.38
CA GLU A 38 -4.54 -20.12 -4.58
C GLU A 38 -3.85 -20.63 -5.86
N SER A 39 -2.53 -20.45 -5.98
CA SER A 39 -1.75 -20.93 -7.13
C SER A 39 -1.85 -22.44 -7.29
N GLN A 40 -1.69 -23.21 -6.21
CA GLN A 40 -1.80 -24.67 -6.24
C GLN A 40 -3.19 -25.14 -6.69
N LEU A 41 -4.24 -24.44 -6.25
CA LEU A 41 -5.61 -24.77 -6.63
C LEU A 41 -5.88 -24.46 -8.11
N ILE A 42 -5.32 -23.36 -8.62
CA ILE A 42 -5.38 -23.01 -10.05
C ILE A 42 -4.64 -24.08 -10.87
N GLU A 43 -3.39 -24.39 -10.53
CA GLU A 43 -2.58 -25.41 -11.21
C GLU A 43 -3.29 -26.78 -11.23
N PHE A 44 -3.91 -27.16 -10.11
CA PHE A 44 -4.69 -28.39 -10.03
C PHE A 44 -5.88 -28.36 -11.00
N LEU A 45 -6.71 -27.31 -10.95
CA LEU A 45 -7.88 -27.18 -11.83
C LEU A 45 -7.49 -27.16 -13.31
N GLU A 46 -6.39 -26.49 -13.66
CA GLU A 46 -5.83 -26.49 -15.01
C GLU A 46 -5.35 -27.88 -15.44
N SER A 47 -4.67 -28.62 -14.55
CA SER A 47 -4.17 -29.98 -14.83
C SER A 47 -5.28 -30.99 -15.15
N VAL A 48 -6.48 -30.78 -14.60
CA VAL A 48 -7.66 -31.60 -14.86
C VAL A 48 -8.61 -30.95 -15.88
N SER A 49 -8.21 -29.84 -16.50
CA SER A 49 -9.02 -29.07 -17.46
C SER A 49 -10.40 -28.67 -16.91
N ALA A 50 -10.51 -28.44 -15.60
CA ALA A 50 -11.73 -28.03 -14.93
C ALA A 50 -11.75 -26.52 -14.69
N ILE A 51 -12.92 -25.91 -14.82
CA ILE A 51 -13.11 -24.48 -14.53
C ILE A 51 -13.48 -24.26 -13.06
N SER A 52 -14.01 -25.27 -12.37
CA SER A 52 -14.43 -25.18 -10.97
C SER A 52 -14.28 -26.49 -10.22
N THR A 53 -14.12 -26.41 -8.90
CA THR A 53 -14.20 -27.58 -8.01
C THR A 53 -15.65 -28.05 -7.86
N ALA A 54 -15.84 -29.25 -7.32
CA ALA A 54 -17.14 -29.65 -6.77
C ALA A 54 -17.52 -28.75 -5.58
N LYS A 55 -18.82 -28.76 -5.23
CA LYS A 55 -19.34 -28.12 -4.02
C LYS A 55 -19.20 -29.06 -2.83
N TYR A 56 -18.45 -28.65 -1.83
CA TYR A 56 -18.24 -29.38 -0.60
C TYR A 56 -18.99 -28.70 0.55
N SER A 57 -19.75 -29.47 1.33
CA SER A 57 -20.48 -28.95 2.49
C SER A 57 -19.51 -28.38 3.53
N GLY A 58 -19.78 -27.18 4.04
CA GLY A 58 -18.93 -26.49 5.02
C GLY A 58 -17.68 -25.81 4.45
N ILE A 59 -17.35 -26.02 3.17
CA ILE A 59 -16.16 -25.43 2.50
C ILE A 59 -16.58 -24.54 1.32
N GLY A 60 -17.58 -24.95 0.53
CA GLY A 60 -18.02 -24.25 -0.67
C GLY A 60 -17.40 -24.82 -1.95
N TYR A 61 -17.11 -23.96 -2.92
CA TYR A 61 -16.45 -24.31 -4.18
C TYR A 61 -15.58 -23.15 -4.67
N ALA A 62 -14.55 -23.45 -5.45
CA ALA A 62 -13.72 -22.48 -6.14
C ALA A 62 -13.92 -22.58 -7.66
N GLN A 63 -13.76 -21.46 -8.35
CA GLN A 63 -13.88 -21.37 -9.80
C GLN A 63 -12.81 -20.44 -10.36
N ILE A 64 -12.11 -20.87 -11.40
CA ILE A 64 -11.18 -20.02 -12.16
C ILE A 64 -12.00 -18.89 -12.79
N GLN A 65 -11.67 -17.66 -12.41
CA GLN A 65 -12.23 -16.48 -13.06
C GLN A 65 -11.48 -16.19 -14.36
N LYS A 66 -12.15 -15.51 -15.29
CA LYS A 66 -11.47 -15.01 -16.50
C LYS A 66 -10.27 -14.15 -16.07
N PRO A 67 -9.09 -14.33 -16.67
CA PRO A 67 -7.92 -13.56 -16.31
C PRO A 67 -8.21 -12.08 -16.48
N ARG A 68 -8.01 -11.31 -15.41
CA ARG A 68 -8.05 -9.86 -15.47
C ARG A 68 -6.74 -9.39 -16.09
N LEU A 69 -6.81 -8.56 -17.12
CA LEU A 69 -5.62 -7.95 -17.69
C LEU A 69 -5.12 -6.87 -16.72
N TYR A 70 -3.93 -7.09 -16.16
CA TYR A 70 -3.20 -6.08 -15.41
C TYR A 70 -2.06 -5.56 -16.28
N ALA A 71 -2.12 -4.28 -16.64
CA ALA A 71 -1.05 -3.60 -17.36
C ALA A 71 -0.33 -2.65 -16.39
N SER A 72 1.00 -2.69 -16.39
CA SER A 72 1.83 -1.73 -15.68
C SER A 72 2.88 -1.16 -16.63
N CYS A 73 3.26 0.10 -16.41
CA CYS A 73 4.36 0.75 -17.10
C CYS A 73 5.43 1.06 -16.07
N ARG A 74 6.67 0.69 -16.37
CA ARG A 74 7.81 1.08 -15.53
C ARG A 74 8.01 2.59 -15.57
N GLN A 75 8.50 3.15 -14.47
CA GLN A 75 8.67 4.59 -14.31
C GLN A 75 9.55 5.20 -15.42
N GLU A 76 10.60 4.50 -15.83
CA GLU A 76 11.50 4.87 -16.94
C GLU A 76 10.81 5.04 -18.31
N ASN A 77 9.62 4.46 -18.50
CA ASN A 77 8.86 4.52 -19.75
C ASN A 77 7.65 5.47 -19.67
N MET A 78 7.43 6.15 -18.53
CA MET A 78 6.22 6.95 -18.30
C MET A 78 6.10 8.13 -19.26
N GLU A 79 7.21 8.77 -19.63
CA GLU A 79 7.19 9.88 -20.59
C GLU A 79 6.71 9.42 -21.97
N ARG A 80 7.28 8.31 -22.48
CA ARG A 80 6.84 7.68 -23.74
C ARG A 80 5.38 7.23 -23.69
N LEU A 81 4.92 6.74 -22.54
CA LEU A 81 3.52 6.37 -22.34
C LEU A 81 2.61 7.60 -22.38
N PHE A 82 2.98 8.70 -21.73
CA PHE A 82 2.20 9.93 -21.75
C PHE A 82 2.08 10.52 -23.16
N ASP A 83 3.17 10.53 -23.93
CA ASP A 83 3.14 11.01 -25.31
C ASP A 83 2.29 10.11 -26.19
N PHE A 84 2.44 8.78 -26.09
CA PHE A 84 1.56 7.84 -26.76
C PHE A 84 0.08 8.07 -26.41
N LEU A 85 -0.24 8.26 -25.13
CA LEU A 85 -1.62 8.49 -24.67
C LEU A 85 -2.19 9.80 -25.22
N LYS A 86 -1.39 10.87 -25.34
CA LYS A 86 -1.80 12.10 -26.01
C LYS A 86 -2.04 11.88 -27.51
N ASP A 87 -1.16 11.15 -28.18
CA ASP A 87 -1.27 10.86 -29.61
C ASP A 87 -2.56 10.09 -29.95
N VAL A 88 -2.96 9.15 -29.08
CA VAL A 88 -4.22 8.39 -29.25
C VAL A 88 -5.44 9.09 -28.62
N ARG A 89 -5.31 10.35 -28.17
CA ARG A 89 -6.37 11.15 -27.55
C ARG A 89 -7.01 10.48 -26.34
N ARG A 90 -6.17 9.86 -25.50
CA ARG A 90 -6.54 9.22 -24.22
C ARG A 90 -5.90 9.92 -23.03
N GLU A 91 -5.82 11.25 -23.05
CA GLU A 91 -5.33 12.04 -21.92
C GLU A 91 -6.21 11.89 -20.67
N ASP A 92 -7.45 11.40 -20.80
CA ASP A 92 -8.31 10.99 -19.69
C ASP A 92 -7.66 9.94 -18.77
N LEU A 93 -6.71 9.17 -19.30
CA LEU A 93 -5.93 8.19 -18.55
C LEU A 93 -4.76 8.82 -17.79
N ILE A 94 -4.38 10.06 -18.10
CA ILE A 94 -3.29 10.79 -17.45
C ILE A 94 -3.87 11.52 -16.23
N LYS A 95 -3.63 10.97 -15.03
CA LYS A 95 -4.00 11.63 -13.79
C LYS A 95 -2.93 12.65 -13.39
N THR A 96 -3.25 13.93 -13.45
CA THR A 96 -2.41 14.99 -12.90
C THR A 96 -2.60 15.02 -11.39
N THR A 97 -1.71 14.36 -10.65
CA THR A 97 -1.77 14.29 -9.20
C THR A 97 -0.54 14.96 -8.61
N VAL A 98 -0.75 15.89 -7.66
CA VAL A 98 0.34 16.36 -6.80
C VAL A 98 0.62 15.29 -5.76
N MET A 99 1.84 14.77 -5.72
CA MET A 99 2.23 13.76 -4.74
C MET A 99 2.19 14.37 -3.32
N PRO A 100 1.54 13.72 -2.33
CA PRO A 100 1.39 14.27 -0.98
C PRO A 100 2.72 14.63 -0.31
N GLN A 101 3.77 13.86 -0.60
CA GLN A 101 5.10 14.12 -0.07
C GLN A 101 5.72 15.38 -0.68
N SER A 102 5.57 15.59 -1.99
CA SER A 102 6.02 16.80 -2.67
C SER A 102 5.27 18.04 -2.16
N LEU A 103 3.96 17.92 -1.94
CA LEU A 103 3.16 19.00 -1.35
C LEU A 103 3.62 19.32 0.08
N SER A 104 3.95 18.28 0.87
CA SER A 104 4.46 18.44 2.23
C SER A 104 5.83 19.15 2.26
N SER A 105 6.74 18.78 1.34
CA SER A 105 8.04 19.45 1.19
C SER A 105 7.87 20.92 0.79
N PHE A 106 7.05 21.20 -0.23
CA PHE A 106 6.75 22.58 -0.64
C PHE A 106 6.18 23.42 0.52
N THR A 107 5.20 22.87 1.24
CA THR A 107 4.59 23.56 2.39
C THR A 107 5.62 23.84 3.49
N LYS A 108 6.55 22.91 3.73
CA LYS A 108 7.63 23.08 4.69
C LYS A 108 8.60 24.19 4.26
N GLU A 109 8.99 24.23 2.99
CA GLU A 109 9.86 25.28 2.43
C GLU A 109 9.23 26.67 2.59
N CYS A 110 7.95 26.83 2.27
CA CYS A 110 7.24 28.10 2.50
C CYS A 110 7.32 28.55 3.97
N ILE A 111 7.13 27.63 4.92
CA ILE A 111 7.20 27.93 6.35
C ILE A 111 8.64 28.31 6.77
N GLU A 112 9.65 27.56 6.32
CA GLU A 112 11.06 27.80 6.67
C GLU A 112 11.61 29.12 6.09
N GLU A 113 11.14 29.50 4.90
CA GLU A 113 11.52 30.75 4.23
C GLU A 113 10.65 31.96 4.61
N GLY A 114 9.61 31.76 5.42
CA GLY A 114 8.68 32.82 5.84
C GLY A 114 7.73 33.29 4.74
N GLN A 115 7.49 32.46 3.73
CA GLN A 115 6.50 32.69 2.67
C GLN A 115 5.10 32.28 3.15
N GLU A 116 4.06 32.93 2.61
CA GLU A 116 2.69 32.54 2.89
C GLU A 116 2.36 31.19 2.25
N VAL A 117 1.91 30.24 3.06
CA VAL A 117 1.33 28.98 2.58
C VAL A 117 -0.04 29.29 1.98
N PRO A 118 -0.34 28.87 0.74
CA PRO A 118 -1.65 29.08 0.13
C PRO A 118 -2.80 28.59 1.01
N GLU A 119 -3.86 29.39 1.15
CA GLU A 119 -4.98 29.13 2.10
C GLU A 119 -5.70 27.79 1.88
N PHE A 120 -5.66 27.25 0.67
CA PHE A 120 -6.25 25.95 0.34
C PHE A 120 -5.39 24.75 0.78
N ILE A 121 -4.19 24.97 1.31
CA ILE A 121 -3.31 23.92 1.83
C ILE A 121 -3.49 23.82 3.35
N ASN A 122 -4.19 22.78 3.78
CA ASN A 122 -4.29 22.44 5.21
C ASN A 122 -3.08 21.63 5.64
N TYR A 123 -2.37 22.09 6.68
CA TYR A 123 -1.24 21.37 7.26
C TYR A 123 -1.35 21.29 8.78
N TYR A 124 -0.72 20.27 9.35
CA TYR A 124 -0.56 20.12 10.79
C TYR A 124 0.80 19.50 11.08
N LEU A 125 1.42 19.93 12.19
CA LEU A 125 2.64 19.29 12.67
C LEU A 125 2.25 18.07 13.48
N LYS A 126 2.64 16.88 13.01
CA LYS A 126 2.48 15.63 13.75
C LYS A 126 3.78 15.32 14.49
N PRO A 127 3.85 15.45 15.83
CA PRO A 127 5.00 14.99 16.58
C PRO A 127 5.18 13.49 16.35
N SER A 128 6.42 13.06 16.07
CA SER A 128 6.76 11.65 15.93
C SER A 128 7.83 11.28 16.95
N VAL A 129 7.64 10.16 17.64
CA VAL A 129 8.66 9.60 18.54
C VAL A 129 9.45 8.55 17.78
N ARG A 130 10.77 8.68 17.80
CA ARG A 130 11.70 7.64 17.33
C ARG A 130 12.31 6.95 18.54
N LEU A 131 12.10 5.65 18.65
CA LEU A 131 12.81 4.81 19.61
C LEU A 131 14.18 4.46 19.02
N TYR A 132 15.26 4.90 19.67
CA TYR A 132 16.62 4.42 19.44
C TYR A 132 16.83 3.26 20.43
N ALA A 133 16.78 2.03 19.94
CA ALA A 133 16.97 0.81 20.72
C ALA A 133 17.97 -0.09 20.01
#